data_AF-A0A0F8YG33-F1
#
_entry.id   AF-A0A0F8YG33-F1
#
_cell.length_a   1.000
_cell.length_b   1.000
_cell.length_c   1.000
_cell.angle_alpha   90.00
_cell.angle_beta   90.00
_cell.angle_gamma   90.00
#
_symmetry.space_group_name_H-M   'P 1'
#
loop_
_entity.id
_entity.type
_entity.pdbx_description
1 polymer ?
#
loop_
_entity_poly.entity_id
_entity_poly.type
_entity_poly.pdbx_seq_one_letter_code
_entity_poly.pdbx_strand_id
1 'polypeptide(L)'
;MERRQWLQSGDKRITIHFVPFHGSWLNMIEIWFGILGDKCLKNGWFGSVEALIQAIDNFALTWNEHFAHPFTWTYRGEGLHGKAVRRFMRLLQMESSQMDIRFLTKQLLLMGNLVRDYWTQVSDGDWQQLLRIVTQKQSYLSGVIVSGAKEVQRAKAEQALEGLIRTLHDRVVNHNGQAISA
;
A
#
# COMPACT_ATOMS: atom_id res chain seq x y z
N MET A 1 22.22 24.37 -13.88
CA MET A 1 22.03 22.95 -13.51
C MET A 1 20.55 22.74 -13.21
N GLU A 2 19.90 21.81 -13.90
CA GLU A 2 18.46 21.57 -13.75
C GLU A 2 18.18 20.98 -12.34
N ARG A 3 17.08 21.37 -11.68
CA ARG A 3 16.75 20.93 -10.30
C ARG A 3 16.87 19.41 -10.13
N ARG A 4 16.41 18.66 -11.12
CA ARG A 4 16.47 17.18 -11.12
C ARG A 4 17.91 16.66 -11.11
N GLN A 5 18.80 17.25 -11.90
CA GLN A 5 20.22 16.87 -11.94
C GLN A 5 20.90 17.14 -10.60
N TRP A 6 20.62 18.30 -9.97
CA TRP A 6 21.14 18.59 -8.63
C TRP A 6 20.56 17.65 -7.58
N LEU A 7 19.29 17.26 -7.65
CA LEU A 7 18.69 16.26 -6.73
C LEU A 7 19.25 14.85 -6.92
N GLN A 8 19.76 14.51 -8.11
CA GLN A 8 20.28 13.19 -8.45
C GLN A 8 21.81 13.04 -8.33
N SER A 9 22.57 14.13 -8.15
CA SER A 9 24.03 14.06 -7.95
C SER A 9 24.45 13.21 -6.73
N GLY A 10 25.54 12.45 -6.82
CA GLY A 10 26.07 11.73 -5.65
C GLY A 10 26.81 12.62 -4.65
N ASP A 11 27.29 13.78 -5.11
CA ASP A 11 28.09 14.71 -4.32
C ASP A 11 27.19 15.76 -3.64
N LYS A 12 26.53 15.35 -2.54
CA LYS A 12 25.77 16.25 -1.67
C LYS A 12 26.00 15.93 -0.20
N ARG A 13 25.99 16.97 0.63
CA ARG A 13 25.99 16.84 2.10
C ARG A 13 24.64 16.35 2.66
N ILE A 14 23.57 16.39 1.87
CA ILE A 14 22.21 16.03 2.29
C ILE A 14 21.66 14.96 1.32
N THR A 15 21.20 13.86 1.90
CA THR A 15 20.46 12.81 1.17
C THR A 15 18.97 13.10 1.25
N ILE A 16 18.29 13.13 0.10
CA ILE A 16 16.85 13.36 0.03
C ILE A 16 16.16 12.01 -0.20
N HIS A 17 15.38 11.58 0.77
CA HIS A 17 14.55 10.37 0.67
C HIS A 17 13.15 10.75 0.18
N PHE A 18 12.70 10.13 -0.91
CA PHE A 18 11.34 10.28 -1.41
C PHE A 18 10.47 9.15 -0.89
N VAL A 19 9.36 9.50 -0.25
CA VAL A 19 8.31 8.53 0.10
C VAL A 19 7.51 8.14 -1.15
N PRO A 20 6.92 6.93 -1.21
CA PRO A 20 6.01 6.55 -2.28
C PRO A 20 4.88 7.57 -2.45
N PHE A 21 4.34 7.67 -3.67
CA PHE A 21 3.14 8.46 -3.91
C PHE A 21 2.01 8.04 -2.95
N HIS A 22 1.33 9.02 -2.36
CA HIS A 22 0.31 8.83 -1.30
C HIS A 22 0.83 8.20 0.00
N GLY A 23 2.15 8.09 0.18
CA GLY A 23 2.80 7.62 1.40
C GLY A 23 3.07 8.74 2.40
N SER A 24 2.19 9.75 2.52
CA SER A 24 2.40 10.85 3.48
C SER A 24 2.52 10.33 4.91
N TRP A 25 1.80 9.27 5.25
CA TRP A 25 1.88 8.58 6.55
C TRP A 25 3.26 7.97 6.88
N LEU A 26 4.17 7.85 5.90
CA LEU A 26 5.56 7.47 6.12
C LEU A 26 6.45 8.69 6.41
N ASN A 27 5.95 9.91 6.26
CA ASN A 27 6.71 11.11 6.56
C ASN A 27 6.70 11.35 8.08
N MET A 28 7.89 11.43 8.68
CA MET A 28 8.03 11.63 10.14
C MET A 28 7.45 12.97 10.60
N ILE A 29 7.30 13.95 9.72
CA ILE A 29 6.65 15.22 10.06
C ILE A 29 5.18 15.02 10.49
N GLU A 30 4.52 13.98 9.99
CA GLU A 30 3.14 13.65 10.38
C GLU A 30 3.04 13.26 11.86
N ILE A 31 4.10 12.67 12.43
CA ILE A 31 4.15 12.38 13.88
C ILE A 31 4.15 13.70 14.65
N TRP A 32 4.99 14.65 14.24
CA TRP A 32 5.04 15.97 14.88
C TRP A 32 3.72 16.73 14.73
N PHE A 33 3.08 16.69 13.55
CA PHE A 33 1.74 17.27 13.36
C PHE A 33 0.68 16.60 14.22
N GLY A 34 0.76 15.29 14.44
CA GLY A 34 -0.11 14.59 15.40
C GLY A 34 0.06 15.12 16.82
N ILE A 35 1.29 15.35 17.26
CA ILE A 35 1.58 15.91 18.60
C ILE A 35 1.08 17.35 18.71
N LEU A 36 1.35 18.21 17.72
CA LEU A 36 0.81 19.57 17.65
C LEU A 36 -0.73 19.53 17.72
N GLY A 37 -1.34 18.66 16.93
CA GLY A 37 -2.78 18.43 16.91
C GLY A 37 -3.32 18.09 18.29
N ASP A 38 -2.78 17.06 18.94
CA ASP A 38 -3.28 16.60 20.24
C ASP A 38 -2.97 17.54 21.40
N LYS A 39 -1.81 18.22 21.40
CA LYS A 39 -1.34 19.02 22.54
C LYS A 39 -1.68 20.50 22.46
N CYS A 40 -1.78 21.06 21.26
CA CYS A 40 -2.05 22.48 21.05
C CYS A 40 -3.45 22.73 20.46
N LEU A 41 -3.85 21.95 19.45
CA LEU A 41 -5.02 22.30 18.63
C LEU A 41 -6.32 21.68 19.14
N LYS A 42 -6.30 20.43 19.58
CA LYS A 42 -7.49 19.61 19.89
C LYS A 42 -8.42 20.23 20.94
N ASN A 43 -7.85 20.87 21.94
CA ASN A 43 -8.59 21.55 23.01
C ASN A 43 -8.36 23.07 23.01
N GLY A 44 -7.76 23.62 21.94
CA GLY A 44 -7.47 25.03 21.82
C GLY A 44 -8.71 25.81 21.39
N TRP A 45 -9.12 26.79 22.19
CA TRP A 45 -10.06 27.81 21.74
C TRP A 45 -9.27 29.08 21.39
N PHE A 46 -9.30 29.46 20.12
CA PHE A 46 -8.56 30.61 19.61
C PHE A 46 -9.54 31.71 19.21
N GLY A 47 -9.41 32.88 19.84
CA GLY A 47 -10.31 34.01 19.58
C GLY A 47 -10.09 34.70 18.22
N SER A 48 -8.99 34.40 17.52
CA SER A 48 -8.68 34.89 16.18
C SER A 48 -7.69 34.00 15.46
N VAL A 49 -7.48 34.24 14.16
CA VAL A 49 -6.47 33.53 13.36
C VAL A 49 -5.06 33.88 13.83
N GLU A 50 -4.81 35.13 14.21
CA GLU A 50 -3.53 35.58 14.75
C GLU A 50 -3.20 34.86 16.06
N ALA A 51 -4.20 34.66 16.93
CA ALA A 51 -4.02 33.89 18.16
C ALA A 51 -3.68 32.42 17.89
N LEU A 52 -4.27 31.81 16.85
CA LEU A 52 -3.92 30.46 16.43
C LEU A 52 -2.49 30.37 15.90
N ILE A 53 -2.08 31.31 15.04
CA ILE A 53 -0.71 31.37 14.47
C ILE A 53 0.30 31.48 15.62
N GLN A 54 0.09 32.42 16.54
CA GLN A 54 0.98 32.61 17.68
C GLN A 54 1.07 31.36 18.57
N ALA A 55 -0.04 30.65 18.77
CA ALA A 55 -0.05 29.40 19.53
C ALA A 55 0.78 28.30 18.84
N ILE A 56 0.66 28.15 17.52
CA ILE A 56 1.47 27.19 16.74
C ILE A 56 2.96 27.56 16.80
N ASP A 57 3.31 28.84 16.63
CA ASP A 57 4.70 29.30 16.69
C ASP A 57 5.31 29.07 18.08
N ASN A 58 4.59 29.43 19.14
CA ASN A 58 5.02 29.20 20.52
C ASN A 58 5.18 27.70 20.82
N PHE A 59 4.27 26.87 20.33
CA PHE A 59 4.37 25.42 20.46
C PHE A 59 5.62 24.89 19.74
N ALA A 60 5.88 25.34 18.52
CA ALA A 60 7.05 24.91 17.75
C ALA A 60 8.37 25.34 18.42
N LEU A 61 8.45 26.56 18.94
CA LEU A 61 9.61 27.03 19.70
C LEU A 61 9.84 26.17 20.95
N THR A 62 8.79 25.99 21.76
CA THR A 62 8.84 25.18 22.99
C THR A 62 9.25 23.73 22.70
N TRP A 63 8.69 23.14 21.63
CA TRP A 63 9.05 21.80 21.18
C TRP A 63 10.52 21.72 20.82
N ASN A 64 11.01 22.64 20.00
CA ASN A 64 12.40 22.65 19.53
C ASN A 64 13.41 22.83 20.68
N GLU A 65 13.06 23.64 21.67
CA GLU A 65 13.95 23.93 22.80
C GLU A 65 13.99 22.80 23.84
N HIS A 66 12.84 22.18 24.14
CA HIS A 66 12.73 21.30 25.31
C HIS A 66 12.39 19.84 24.99
N PHE A 67 11.76 19.57 23.85
CA PHE A 67 11.19 18.26 23.55
C PHE A 67 11.75 17.63 22.27
N ALA A 68 12.55 18.33 21.48
CA ALA A 68 13.07 17.82 20.23
C ALA A 68 13.96 16.59 20.47
N HIS A 69 13.60 15.49 19.82
CA HIS A 69 14.36 14.25 19.82
C HIS A 69 14.16 13.54 18.47
N PRO A 70 15.11 12.70 18.06
CA PRO A 70 14.90 11.84 16.90
C PRO A 70 13.71 10.91 17.12
N PHE A 71 12.75 10.90 16.19
CA PHE A 71 11.69 9.91 16.20
C PHE A 71 12.26 8.53 15.86
N THR A 72 11.84 7.51 16.60
CA THR A 72 12.27 6.13 16.31
C THR A 72 11.46 5.58 15.14
N TRP A 73 12.15 5.17 14.08
CA TRP A 73 11.51 4.53 12.94
C TRP A 73 11.21 3.05 13.25
N THR A 74 9.94 2.75 13.53
CA THR A 74 9.51 1.37 13.84
C THR A 74 8.87 0.66 12.64
N TYR A 75 8.53 1.39 11.57
CA TYR A 75 7.85 0.82 10.41
C TYR A 75 8.80 0.03 9.51
N ARG A 76 8.66 -1.30 9.49
CA ARG A 76 9.50 -2.19 8.66
C ARG A 76 8.83 -2.68 7.38
N GLY A 77 7.57 -2.32 7.15
CA GLY A 77 6.78 -2.89 6.05
C GLY A 77 6.26 -4.31 6.31
N GLU A 78 6.57 -4.88 7.48
CA GLU A 78 6.20 -6.25 7.85
C GLU A 78 4.68 -6.47 7.81
N GLY A 79 4.27 -7.59 7.20
CA GLY A 79 2.88 -7.99 7.05
C GLY A 79 2.06 -7.17 6.03
N LEU A 80 2.65 -6.18 5.34
CA LEU A 80 1.94 -5.40 4.33
C LEU A 80 1.47 -6.27 3.15
N HIS A 81 2.30 -7.22 2.71
CA HIS A 81 1.97 -8.14 1.62
C HIS A 81 0.72 -8.97 1.94
N GLY A 82 0.68 -9.60 3.12
CA GLY A 82 -0.49 -10.37 3.56
C GLY A 82 -1.73 -9.50 3.74
N LYS A 83 -1.59 -8.27 4.25
CA LYS A 83 -2.70 -7.30 4.31
C LYS A 83 -3.25 -6.96 2.92
N ALA A 84 -2.39 -6.79 1.92
CA ALA A 84 -2.81 -6.52 0.54
C ALA A 84 -3.58 -7.71 -0.05
N VAL A 85 -3.07 -8.93 0.12
CA VAL A 85 -3.74 -10.17 -0.32
C VAL A 85 -5.12 -10.30 0.34
N ARG A 86 -5.19 -10.19 1.67
CA ARG A 86 -6.47 -10.26 2.41
C ARG A 86 -7.45 -9.14 2.07
N ARG A 87 -6.96 -7.95 1.71
CA ARG A 87 -7.83 -6.87 1.21
C ARG A 87 -8.43 -7.25 -0.14
N PHE A 88 -7.63 -7.75 -1.07
CA PHE A 88 -8.13 -8.18 -2.37
C PHE A 88 -9.15 -9.33 -2.24
N MET A 89 -8.85 -10.34 -1.41
CA MET A 89 -9.80 -11.42 -1.10
C MET A 89 -11.16 -10.89 -0.61
N ARG A 90 -11.16 -9.93 0.32
CA ARG A 90 -12.40 -9.30 0.81
C ARG A 90 -13.18 -8.58 -0.30
N LEU A 91 -12.49 -7.86 -1.18
CA LEU A 91 -13.14 -7.17 -2.31
C LEU A 91 -13.83 -8.15 -3.26
N LEU A 92 -13.21 -9.31 -3.52
CA LEU A 92 -13.79 -10.37 -4.34
C LEU A 92 -14.98 -11.05 -3.64
N GLN A 93 -14.89 -11.30 -2.34
CA GLN A 93 -15.98 -11.89 -1.56
C GLN A 93 -17.21 -10.99 -1.51
N MET A 94 -17.00 -9.67 -1.36
CA MET A 94 -18.05 -8.67 -1.30
C MET A 94 -18.61 -8.28 -2.69
N GLU A 95 -17.99 -8.74 -3.77
CA GLU A 95 -18.32 -8.32 -5.15
C GLU A 95 -18.44 -6.79 -5.25
N SER A 96 -17.45 -6.10 -4.67
CA SER A 96 -17.52 -4.66 -4.42
C SER A 96 -17.89 -3.87 -5.68
N SER A 97 -18.83 -2.92 -5.54
CA SER A 97 -19.23 -2.00 -6.62
C SER A 97 -18.08 -1.12 -7.15
N GLN A 98 -16.98 -1.01 -6.40
CA GLN A 98 -15.76 -0.31 -6.84
C GLN A 98 -14.93 -1.11 -7.84
N MET A 99 -15.27 -2.38 -8.09
CA MET A 99 -14.51 -3.28 -8.96
C MET A 99 -14.82 -3.02 -10.43
N ASP A 100 -14.26 -1.94 -10.98
CA ASP A 100 -14.20 -1.72 -12.43
C ASP A 100 -13.02 -2.51 -13.07
N ILE A 101 -13.05 -2.68 -14.39
CA ILE A 101 -12.01 -3.42 -15.12
C ILE A 101 -10.59 -2.88 -14.89
N ARG A 102 -10.42 -1.55 -14.76
CA ARG A 102 -9.10 -0.94 -14.57
C ARG A 102 -8.57 -1.24 -13.17
N PHE A 103 -9.44 -1.13 -12.17
CA PHE A 103 -9.12 -1.43 -10.80
C PHE A 103 -8.83 -2.93 -10.63
N LEU A 104 -9.67 -3.81 -11.18
CA LEU A 104 -9.46 -5.24 -11.19
C LEU A 104 -8.10 -5.60 -11.81
N THR A 105 -7.80 -5.08 -13.00
CA THR A 105 -6.52 -5.33 -13.68
C THR A 105 -5.33 -4.93 -12.80
N LYS A 106 -5.39 -3.77 -12.14
CA LYS A 106 -4.33 -3.34 -11.21
C LYS A 106 -4.19 -4.30 -10.02
N GLN A 107 -5.30 -4.77 -9.45
CA GLN A 107 -5.26 -5.73 -8.34
C GLN A 107 -4.67 -7.08 -8.79
N LEU A 108 -5.07 -7.60 -9.95
CA LEU A 108 -4.54 -8.86 -10.49
C LEU A 108 -3.04 -8.78 -10.73
N LEU A 109 -2.55 -7.70 -11.35
CA LEU A 109 -1.12 -7.47 -11.56
C LEU A 109 -0.36 -7.32 -10.24
N LEU A 110 -0.95 -6.63 -9.25
CA LEU A 110 -0.36 -6.53 -7.92
C LEU A 110 -0.23 -7.91 -7.27
N MET A 111 -1.29 -8.73 -7.29
CA MET A 111 -1.24 -10.09 -6.76
C MET A 111 -0.19 -10.93 -7.48
N GLY A 112 -0.11 -10.83 -8.81
CA GLY A 112 0.91 -11.52 -9.60
C GLY A 112 2.34 -11.13 -9.19
N ASN A 113 2.59 -9.84 -8.97
CA ASN A 113 3.87 -9.37 -8.44
C ASN A 113 4.16 -9.90 -7.02
N LEU A 114 3.15 -9.91 -6.14
CA LEU A 114 3.30 -10.43 -4.79
C LEU A 114 3.62 -11.93 -4.77
N VAL A 115 2.95 -12.73 -5.61
CA VAL A 115 3.22 -14.17 -5.73
C VAL A 115 4.63 -14.43 -6.26
N ARG A 116 5.10 -13.62 -7.22
CA ARG A 116 6.42 -13.79 -7.84
C ARG A 116 7.55 -13.38 -6.90
N ASP A 117 7.45 -12.18 -6.33
CA ASP A 117 8.57 -11.49 -5.69
C ASP A 117 8.51 -11.55 -4.14
N TYR A 118 7.35 -11.87 -3.57
CA TYR A 118 7.09 -11.78 -2.11
C TYR A 118 6.36 -13.01 -1.55
N TRP A 119 6.56 -14.19 -2.14
CA TRP A 119 5.87 -15.43 -1.74
C TRP A 119 5.99 -15.73 -0.25
N THR A 120 7.21 -15.66 0.30
CA THR A 120 7.51 -15.98 1.71
C THR A 120 7.03 -14.92 2.70
N GLN A 121 6.59 -13.75 2.23
CA GLN A 121 6.10 -12.64 3.06
C GLN A 121 4.59 -12.71 3.33
N VAL A 122 3.93 -13.74 2.81
CA VAL A 122 2.50 -14.02 2.95
C VAL A 122 2.37 -15.47 3.39
N SER A 123 1.42 -15.78 4.27
CA SER A 123 1.25 -17.14 4.74
C SER A 123 0.71 -18.06 3.63
N ASP A 124 1.09 -19.33 3.66
CA ASP A 124 0.57 -20.32 2.72
C ASP A 124 -0.95 -20.42 2.77
N GLY A 125 -1.54 -20.27 3.97
CA GLY A 125 -2.99 -20.21 4.13
C GLY A 125 -3.64 -19.05 3.39
N ASP A 126 -3.02 -17.86 3.38
CA ASP A 126 -3.52 -16.72 2.60
C ASP A 126 -3.40 -16.97 1.09
N TRP A 127 -2.34 -17.65 0.62
CA TRP A 127 -2.19 -18.02 -0.80
C TRP A 127 -3.20 -19.07 -1.25
N GLN A 128 -3.38 -20.13 -0.47
CA GLN A 128 -4.38 -21.18 -0.72
C GLN A 128 -5.79 -20.58 -0.74
N GLN A 129 -6.07 -19.68 0.21
CA GLN A 129 -7.36 -18.99 0.28
C GLN A 129 -7.59 -18.07 -0.92
N LEU A 130 -6.57 -17.35 -1.38
CA LEU A 130 -6.67 -16.50 -2.56
C LEU A 130 -6.97 -17.33 -3.80
N LEU A 131 -6.23 -18.43 -4.03
CA LEU A 131 -6.48 -19.34 -5.15
C LEU A 131 -7.93 -19.84 -5.14
N ARG A 132 -8.39 -20.33 -3.98
CA ARG A 132 -9.78 -20.80 -3.81
C ARG A 132 -10.80 -19.72 -4.18
N ILE A 133 -10.64 -18.51 -3.67
CA ILE A 133 -11.59 -17.41 -3.92
C ILE A 133 -11.59 -17.02 -5.40
N VAL A 134 -10.42 -16.87 -6.02
CA VAL A 134 -10.33 -16.49 -7.44
C VAL A 134 -10.99 -17.54 -8.34
N THR A 135 -10.75 -18.83 -8.08
CA THR A 135 -11.41 -19.92 -8.81
C THR A 135 -12.93 -19.94 -8.57
N GLN A 136 -13.39 -19.75 -7.33
CA GLN A 136 -14.83 -19.71 -7.03
C GLN A 136 -15.53 -18.49 -7.63
N LYS A 137 -14.83 -17.35 -7.74
CA LYS A 137 -15.35 -16.08 -8.26
C LYS A 137 -15.04 -15.86 -9.74
N GLN A 138 -14.65 -16.91 -10.48
CA GLN A 138 -14.33 -16.84 -11.92
C GLN A 138 -15.45 -16.16 -12.73
N SER A 139 -16.72 -16.55 -12.51
CA SER A 139 -17.86 -15.98 -13.23
C SER A 139 -18.03 -14.47 -12.98
N TYR A 140 -17.93 -14.04 -11.72
CA TYR A 140 -17.98 -12.63 -11.36
C TYR A 140 -16.83 -11.85 -12.01
N LEU A 141 -15.61 -12.38 -11.95
CA LEU A 141 -14.43 -11.77 -12.56
C LEU A 141 -14.57 -11.62 -14.08
N SER A 142 -15.03 -12.67 -14.76
CA SER A 142 -15.33 -12.62 -16.19
C SER A 142 -16.41 -11.59 -16.51
N GLY A 143 -17.46 -11.46 -15.68
CA GLY A 143 -18.48 -10.43 -15.82
C GLY A 143 -17.91 -9.00 -15.74
N VAL A 144 -17.03 -8.74 -14.77
CA VAL A 144 -16.34 -7.44 -14.66
C VAL A 144 -15.47 -7.18 -15.89
N ILE A 145 -14.76 -8.19 -16.40
CA ILE A 145 -13.91 -8.04 -17.58
C ILE A 145 -14.74 -7.73 -18.82
N VAL A 146 -15.81 -8.50 -19.07
CA VAL A 146 -16.68 -8.30 -20.24
C VAL A 146 -17.33 -6.91 -20.24
N SER A 147 -17.59 -6.34 -19.06
CA SER A 147 -18.13 -4.97 -18.93
C SER A 147 -17.18 -3.86 -19.43
N GLY A 148 -15.90 -4.18 -19.67
CA GLY A 148 -14.91 -3.23 -20.17
C GLY A 148 -15.19 -2.74 -21.59
N ALA A 149 -15.22 -1.41 -21.78
CA ALA A 149 -15.53 -0.79 -23.07
C ALA A 149 -14.50 -1.04 -24.18
N LYS A 150 -13.23 -1.31 -23.85
CA LYS A 150 -12.14 -1.45 -24.82
C LYS A 150 -11.58 -2.87 -24.82
N GLU A 151 -11.48 -3.47 -25.99
CA GLU A 151 -10.91 -4.82 -26.19
C GLU A 151 -9.52 -4.97 -25.59
N VAL A 152 -8.63 -3.99 -25.78
CA VAL A 152 -7.28 -3.98 -25.20
C VAL A 152 -7.31 -4.07 -23.67
N GLN A 153 -8.29 -3.44 -23.02
CA GLN A 153 -8.43 -3.51 -21.57
C GLN A 153 -8.90 -4.89 -21.11
N ARG A 154 -9.82 -5.51 -21.86
CA ARG A 154 -10.33 -6.86 -21.60
C ARG A 154 -9.23 -7.91 -21.72
N ALA A 155 -8.52 -7.91 -22.85
CA ALA A 155 -7.40 -8.81 -23.09
C ALA A 155 -6.31 -8.68 -22.02
N LYS A 156 -6.00 -7.45 -21.58
CA LYS A 156 -5.03 -7.23 -20.50
C LYS A 156 -5.50 -7.78 -19.16
N ALA A 157 -6.80 -7.64 -18.84
CA ALA A 157 -7.37 -8.15 -17.61
C ALA A 157 -7.44 -9.68 -17.60
N GLU A 158 -7.82 -10.30 -18.73
CA GLU A 158 -7.81 -11.76 -18.96
C GLU A 158 -6.40 -12.33 -18.77
N GLN A 159 -5.41 -11.78 -19.46
CA GLN A 159 -4.01 -12.22 -19.32
C GLN A 159 -3.50 -12.10 -17.88
N ALA A 160 -3.88 -11.02 -17.17
CA ALA A 160 -3.50 -10.83 -15.78
C ALA A 160 -4.19 -11.88 -14.86
N LEU A 161 -5.45 -12.21 -15.12
CA LEU A 161 -6.21 -13.20 -14.36
C LEU A 161 -5.66 -14.61 -14.57
N GLU A 162 -5.50 -15.02 -15.83
CA GLU A 162 -4.93 -16.32 -16.20
C GLU A 162 -3.51 -16.48 -15.66
N GLY A 163 -2.68 -15.45 -15.83
CA GLY A 163 -1.31 -15.43 -15.32
C GLY A 163 -1.26 -15.60 -13.80
N LEU A 164 -2.16 -14.93 -13.07
CA LEU A 164 -2.27 -15.06 -11.61
C LEU A 164 -2.71 -16.48 -11.21
N ILE A 165 -3.79 -17.00 -11.80
CA ILE A 165 -4.32 -18.33 -11.47
C ILE A 165 -3.25 -19.40 -11.72
N ARG A 166 -2.60 -19.36 -12.89
CA ARG A 166 -1.53 -20.29 -13.23
C ARG A 166 -0.40 -20.23 -12.21
N THR A 167 0.12 -19.04 -11.92
CA THR A 167 1.26 -18.89 -11.00
C THR A 167 0.91 -19.33 -9.57
N LEU A 168 -0.31 -19.03 -9.11
CA LEU A 168 -0.80 -19.49 -7.81
C LEU A 168 -0.93 -21.02 -7.78
N HIS A 169 -1.53 -21.61 -8.80
CA HIS A 169 -1.71 -23.06 -8.88
C HIS A 169 -0.35 -23.78 -8.87
N ASP A 170 0.58 -23.36 -9.72
CA ASP A 170 1.92 -23.95 -9.80
C ASP A 170 2.65 -23.86 -8.46
N ARG A 171 2.63 -22.69 -7.80
CA ARG A 171 3.32 -22.53 -6.52
C ARG A 171 2.65 -23.26 -5.36
N VAL A 172 1.33 -23.19 -5.24
CA VAL A 172 0.60 -23.87 -4.17
C VAL A 172 0.75 -25.39 -4.29
N VAL A 173 0.61 -25.95 -5.49
CA VAL A 173 0.72 -27.40 -5.72
C VAL A 173 2.15 -27.89 -5.49
N ASN A 174 3.16 -27.20 -6.04
CA ASN A 174 4.56 -27.59 -5.83
C ASN A 174 4.97 -27.47 -4.36
N HIS A 175 4.48 -26.44 -3.64
CA HIS A 175 4.81 -26.27 -2.23
C HIS A 175 4.18 -27.37 -1.34
N ASN A 176 2.94 -27.76 -1.63
CA ASN A 176 2.27 -28.85 -0.92
C ASN A 176 2.95 -30.22 -1.18
N GLY A 177 3.52 -30.43 -2.38
CA GLY A 177 4.27 -31.65 -2.71
C GLY A 177 5.61 -31.78 -1.96
N GLN A 178 6.26 -30.66 -1.65
CA GLN A 178 7.50 -30.65 -0.84
C GLN A 178 7.24 -30.88 0.66
N ALA A 179 6.05 -30.53 1.18
CA ALA A 179 5.71 -30.72 2.59
C ALA A 179 5.34 -32.17 2.96
N ILE A 180 5.03 -33.03 1.97
CA ILE A 180 4.67 -34.45 2.19
C ILE A 180 5.89 -35.37 2.08
N SER A 181 7.04 -34.85 1.63
CA SER A 181 8.28 -35.61 1.40
C SER A 181 9.39 -35.37 2.44
N ALA A 182 9.08 -34.69 3.54
CA ALA A 182 9.96 -34.46 4.69
C ALA A 182 9.35 -35.05 5.97
#